data_AF-A0A8S3F0M7-F1
#
_entry.id   AF-A0A8S3F0M7-F1
#
_cell.length_a   1.000
_cell.length_b   1.000
_cell.length_c   1.000
_cell.angle_alpha   90.00
_cell.angle_beta   90.00
_cell.angle_gamma   90.00
#
_symmetry.space_group_name_H-M   'P 1'
#
loop_
_entity.id
_entity.type
_entity.pdbx_description
1 polymer ?
#
loop_
_entity_poly.entity_id
_entity_poly.type
_entity_poly.pdbx_seq_one_letter_code
_entity_poly.pdbx_strand_id
1 'polypeptide(L)'
;NETKIIKSSRHTISKHALIERSINRDVLFSSLILTTLCLFGAGLSIYWERSFGSRWMLVPFLIDNPFHNIAGHFFAAALRFVILFQVMVPIALYVSLDLVRVLQIYAIGRDKHLKYEHPISCRTFTINEDLGQIGYIFSDKTGTLTQNKLVFKAMSIGGLQYSAR
;
A
#
# COMPACT_ATOMS: atom_id res chain seq x y z
N ASN A 1 -31.31 -13.36 1.14
CA ASN A 1 -31.03 -12.03 1.71
C ASN A 1 -32.06 -11.51 2.72
N GLU A 2 -33.04 -12.32 3.16
CA GLU A 2 -34.09 -11.81 4.06
C GLU A 2 -33.94 -12.22 5.53
N THR A 3 -33.03 -13.14 5.85
CA THR A 3 -32.80 -13.56 7.24
C THR A 3 -32.24 -12.40 8.06
N LYS A 4 -32.64 -12.32 9.34
CA LYS A 4 -32.20 -11.26 10.27
C LYS A 4 -30.66 -11.14 10.33
N ILE A 5 -29.96 -12.27 10.26
CA ILE A 5 -28.49 -12.35 10.28
C ILE A 5 -27.88 -11.65 9.07
N ILE A 6 -28.43 -11.88 7.87
CA ILE A 6 -27.93 -11.24 6.65
C ILE A 6 -28.27 -9.74 6.65
N LYS A 7 -29.44 -9.35 7.16
CA LYS A 7 -29.81 -7.93 7.33
C LYS A 7 -28.92 -7.18 8.33
N SER A 8 -28.41 -7.86 9.36
CA SER A 8 -27.43 -7.27 10.29
C SER A 8 -25.99 -7.29 9.76
N SER A 9 -25.70 -8.13 8.76
CA SER A 9 -24.36 -8.20 8.16
C SER A 9 -24.16 -7.09 7.14
N ARG A 10 -22.97 -6.49 7.13
CA ARG A 10 -22.58 -5.52 6.10
C ARG A 10 -21.85 -6.26 4.97
N HIS A 11 -22.02 -5.80 3.74
CA HIS A 11 -21.24 -6.29 2.60
C HIS A 11 -19.73 -6.12 2.89
N THR A 12 -18.92 -7.12 2.51
CA THR A 12 -17.47 -7.08 2.69
C THR A 12 -16.87 -5.98 1.81
N ILE A 13 -16.23 -4.99 2.44
CA ILE A 13 -15.53 -3.92 1.73
C ILE A 13 -14.05 -4.30 1.64
N SER A 14 -13.39 -3.97 0.51
CA SER A 14 -11.94 -4.10 0.39
C SER A 14 -11.25 -3.32 1.50
N LYS A 15 -10.30 -3.95 2.18
CA LYS A 15 -9.54 -3.31 3.27
C LYS A 15 -8.20 -2.85 2.72
N HIS A 16 -7.88 -1.59 2.99
CA HIS A 16 -6.64 -0.94 2.60
C HIS A 16 -5.85 -0.55 3.85
N ALA A 17 -4.55 -0.84 3.86
CA ALA A 17 -3.70 -0.48 4.99
C ALA A 17 -3.50 1.03 5.08
N LEU A 18 -3.30 1.54 6.29
CA LEU A 18 -3.06 2.96 6.53
C LEU A 18 -1.78 3.45 5.82
N ILE A 19 -0.78 2.58 5.74
CA ILE A 19 0.49 2.88 5.08
C ILE A 19 0.34 3.15 3.58
N GLU A 20 -0.66 2.54 2.91
CA GLU A 20 -0.93 2.76 1.48
C GLU A 20 -1.27 4.23 1.21
N ARG A 21 -1.95 4.89 2.15
CA ARG A 21 -2.27 6.30 2.05
C ARG A 21 -1.03 7.18 2.14
N SER A 22 -0.05 6.81 2.98
CA SER A 22 1.23 7.51 3.05
C SER A 22 2.03 7.33 1.77
N ILE A 23 2.15 6.08 1.30
CA ILE A 23 2.86 5.77 0.05
C ILE A 23 2.26 6.53 -1.12
N ASN A 24 0.94 6.55 -1.25
CA ASN A 24 0.26 7.28 -2.32
C ASN A 24 0.56 8.79 -2.28
N ARG A 25 0.65 9.37 -1.07
CA ARG A 25 1.05 10.77 -0.89
C ARG A 25 2.48 11.00 -1.35
N ASP A 26 3.40 10.10 -0.99
CA ASP A 26 4.82 10.22 -1.36
C ASP A 26 5.03 10.04 -2.87
N VAL A 27 4.29 9.13 -3.51
CA VAL A 27 4.26 8.95 -4.98
C VAL A 27 3.74 10.20 -5.68
N LEU A 28 2.71 10.86 -5.13
CA LEU A 28 2.20 12.10 -5.67
C LEU A 28 3.24 13.23 -5.58
N PHE A 29 3.96 13.34 -4.47
CA PHE A 29 5.07 14.29 -4.33
C PHE A 29 6.19 14.02 -5.35
N SER A 30 6.61 12.76 -5.51
CA SER A 30 7.64 12.40 -6.50
C SER A 30 7.21 12.69 -7.94
N SER A 31 5.93 12.48 -8.27
CA SER A 31 5.36 12.79 -9.60
C SER A 31 5.35 14.30 -9.89
N LEU A 32 5.05 15.12 -8.89
CA LEU A 32 5.13 16.58 -9.02
C LEU A 32 6.57 17.05 -9.26
N ILE A 33 7.52 16.52 -8.49
CA ILE A 33 8.95 16.83 -8.66
C ILE A 33 9.42 16.44 -10.07
N LEU A 34 9.08 15.24 -10.53
CA LEU A 34 9.38 14.79 -11.89
C LEU A 34 8.85 15.76 -12.95
N THR A 35 7.58 16.16 -12.84
CA THR A 35 6.94 17.08 -13.79
C THR A 35 7.67 18.43 -13.82
N THR A 36 8.04 18.98 -12.66
CA THR A 36 8.79 20.25 -12.60
C THR A 36 10.18 20.16 -13.21
N LEU A 37 10.91 19.07 -12.96
CA LEU A 37 12.24 18.84 -13.54
C LEU A 37 12.19 18.66 -15.06
N CYS A 38 11.18 17.96 -15.57
CA CYS A 38 11.00 17.79 -17.02
C CYS A 38 10.70 19.12 -17.73
N LEU A 39 9.82 19.95 -17.15
CA LEU A 39 9.50 21.26 -17.71
C LEU A 39 10.71 22.21 -17.67
N PHE A 40 11.45 22.21 -16.55
CA PHE A 40 12.66 23.03 -16.40
C PHE A 40 13.77 22.57 -17.36
N GLY A 41 14.00 21.26 -17.47
CA GLY A 41 14.96 20.66 -18.40
C GLY A 41 14.62 20.98 -19.85
N ALA A 42 13.35 20.86 -20.24
CA ALA A 42 12.89 21.23 -21.59
C ALA A 42 13.11 22.72 -21.86
N GLY A 43 12.78 23.60 -20.91
CA GLY A 43 13.03 25.04 -21.02
C GLY A 43 14.52 25.38 -21.20
N LEU A 44 15.39 24.79 -20.38
CA LEU A 44 16.83 24.98 -20.46
C LEU A 44 17.41 24.46 -21.78
N SER A 45 16.93 23.32 -22.28
CA SER A 45 17.41 22.77 -23.55
C SER A 45 17.16 23.71 -24.73
N ILE A 46 15.98 24.35 -24.77
CA ILE A 46 15.64 25.33 -25.81
C ILE A 46 16.44 26.62 -25.63
N TYR A 47 16.59 27.10 -24.39
CA TYR A 47 17.39 28.28 -24.11
C TYR A 47 18.86 28.09 -24.53
N TRP A 48 19.41 26.92 -24.25
CA TRP A 48 20.77 26.54 -24.64
C TRP A 48 20.93 26.48 -26.17
N GLU A 49 19.99 25.83 -26.86
CA GLU A 49 20.00 25.71 -28.32
C GLU A 49 19.91 27.08 -29.01
N ARG A 50 19.09 28.00 -28.49
CA ARG A 50 19.01 29.38 -29.01
C ARG A 50 20.28 30.19 -28.76
N SER A 51 20.94 29.99 -27.62
CA SER A 51 22.08 30.81 -27.20
C SER A 51 23.40 30.33 -27.80
N PHE A 52 23.59 29.01 -28.00
CA PHE A 52 24.87 28.41 -28.38
C PHE A 52 24.81 27.51 -29.63
N GLY A 53 23.63 27.29 -30.21
CA GLY A 53 23.39 26.30 -31.28
C GLY A 53 24.21 26.50 -32.56
N SER A 54 24.63 27.74 -32.89
CA SER A 54 25.40 28.00 -34.11
C SER A 54 26.87 27.53 -34.06
N ARG A 55 27.42 27.18 -32.89
CA ARG A 55 28.87 26.96 -32.71
C ARG A 55 29.26 25.48 -32.58
N TRP A 56 28.29 24.59 -32.37
CA TRP A 56 28.52 23.17 -32.05
C TRP A 56 27.55 22.21 -32.77
N MET A 57 27.18 22.53 -34.02
CA MET A 57 26.27 21.72 -34.86
C MET A 57 26.98 20.49 -35.44
N LEU A 58 27.45 19.57 -34.59
CA LEU A 58 28.03 18.27 -34.96
C LEU A 58 27.20 17.10 -34.39
N VAL A 59 25.89 17.25 -34.32
CA VAL A 59 24.98 16.16 -33.93
C VAL A 59 24.03 15.84 -35.09
N PRO A 60 24.38 14.87 -35.96
CA PRO A 60 23.60 14.53 -37.16
C PRO A 60 22.16 14.07 -36.89
N PHE A 61 21.86 13.67 -35.66
CA PHE A 61 20.55 13.13 -35.24
C PHE A 61 19.43 14.19 -35.08
N LEU A 62 19.76 15.48 -35.06
CA LEU A 62 18.76 16.57 -34.92
C LEU A 62 18.33 17.19 -36.27
N ILE A 63 18.90 16.73 -37.38
CA ILE A 63 18.72 17.35 -38.70
C ILE A 63 17.32 17.06 -39.29
N ASP A 64 16.64 16.03 -38.80
CA ASP A 64 15.32 15.60 -39.31
C ASP A 64 14.28 15.55 -38.20
N ASN A 65 14.13 16.64 -37.45
CA ASN A 65 12.99 16.77 -36.54
C ASN A 65 11.74 17.09 -37.38
N PRO A 66 10.71 16.23 -37.42
CA PRO A 66 9.48 16.47 -38.19
C PRO A 66 8.64 17.62 -37.61
N PHE A 67 9.05 18.18 -36.47
CA PHE A 67 8.35 19.22 -35.74
C PHE A 67 8.95 20.60 -36.02
N HIS A 68 8.62 21.22 -37.14
CA HIS A 68 9.09 22.57 -37.49
C HIS A 68 8.63 23.69 -36.51
N ASN A 69 7.70 23.38 -35.60
CA ASN A 69 7.14 24.32 -34.64
C ASN A 69 7.88 24.27 -33.29
N ILE A 70 8.13 25.43 -32.68
CA ILE A 70 8.71 25.57 -31.32
C ILE A 70 7.98 24.71 -30.27
N ALA A 71 6.66 24.59 -30.38
CA ALA A 71 5.86 23.76 -29.50
C ALA A 71 6.20 22.25 -29.63
N GLY A 72 6.48 21.78 -30.84
CA GLY A 72 6.84 20.39 -31.07
C GLY A 72 8.27 20.06 -30.61
N HIS A 73 9.21 21.01 -30.76
CA HIS A 73 10.54 20.90 -30.16
C HIS A 73 10.49 20.84 -28.63
N PHE A 74 9.68 21.69 -27.99
CA PHE A 74 9.46 21.66 -26.54
C PHE A 74 8.85 20.34 -26.08
N PHE A 75 7.84 19.84 -26.79
CA PHE A 75 7.19 18.57 -26.48
C PHE A 75 8.16 17.38 -26.60
N ALA A 76 8.95 17.33 -27.67
CA ALA A 76 9.97 16.30 -27.85
C ALA A 76 11.05 16.35 -26.76
N ALA A 77 11.51 17.55 -26.38
CA ALA A 77 12.47 17.73 -25.29
C ALA A 77 11.88 17.28 -23.94
N ALA A 78 10.63 17.66 -23.63
CA ALA A 78 9.95 17.24 -22.42
C ALA A 78 9.82 15.72 -22.31
N LEU A 79 9.42 15.04 -23.40
CA LEU A 79 9.35 13.57 -23.44
C LEU A 79 10.72 12.90 -23.24
N ARG A 80 11.80 13.46 -23.80
CA ARG A 80 13.17 12.96 -23.56
C ARG A 80 13.53 13.04 -22.08
N PHE A 81 13.23 14.15 -21.40
CA PHE A 81 13.49 14.29 -19.97
C PHE A 81 12.62 13.37 -19.11
N VAL A 82 11.37 13.10 -19.51
CA VAL A 82 10.51 12.11 -18.84
C VAL A 82 11.14 10.73 -18.87
N ILE A 83 11.67 10.29 -20.03
CA ILE A 83 12.34 8.99 -20.15
C ILE A 83 13.62 8.95 -19.30
N LEU A 84 14.39 10.05 -19.29
CA LEU A 84 15.62 10.14 -18.49
C LEU A 84 15.34 10.04 -16.98
N PHE A 85 14.27 10.67 -16.50
CA PHE A 85 13.92 10.74 -15.08
C PHE A 85 12.85 9.71 -14.65
N GLN A 86 12.49 8.76 -15.50
CA GLN A 86 11.45 7.75 -15.20
C GLN A 86 11.73 6.94 -13.93
N VAL A 87 13.00 6.82 -13.53
CA VAL A 87 13.43 6.14 -12.29
C VAL A 87 12.98 6.85 -11.01
N MET A 88 12.62 8.14 -11.08
CA MET A 88 12.13 8.90 -9.92
C MET A 88 10.72 8.47 -9.48
N VAL A 89 9.91 7.89 -10.38
CA VAL A 89 8.65 7.26 -10.00
C VAL A 89 8.97 5.80 -9.67
N PRO A 90 8.94 5.40 -8.38
CA PRO A 90 9.37 4.07 -7.99
C PRO A 90 8.26 3.06 -8.29
N ILE A 91 8.11 2.66 -9.56
CA ILE A 91 7.13 1.64 -9.98
C ILE A 91 7.38 0.32 -9.24
N ALA A 92 8.67 0.03 -8.99
CA ALA A 92 9.10 -1.15 -8.24
C ALA A 92 8.69 -1.14 -6.75
N LEU A 93 8.33 0.03 -6.17
CA LEU A 93 7.94 0.12 -4.77
C LEU A 93 6.68 -0.68 -4.48
N TYR A 94 5.63 -0.54 -5.30
CA TYR A 94 4.36 -1.24 -5.10
C TYR A 94 4.53 -2.76 -5.21
N VAL A 95 5.26 -3.23 -6.22
CA VAL A 95 5.54 -4.66 -6.40
C VAL A 95 6.34 -5.21 -5.23
N SER A 96 7.32 -4.44 -4.74
CA SER A 96 8.15 -4.83 -3.60
C SER A 96 7.34 -4.91 -2.31
N LEU A 97 6.42 -3.96 -2.08
CA LEU A 97 5.51 -3.97 -0.94
C LEU A 97 4.56 -5.18 -0.96
N ASP A 98 3.96 -5.47 -2.11
CA ASP A 98 3.09 -6.65 -2.24
C ASP A 98 3.85 -7.96 -2.01
N LEU A 99 5.09 -8.05 -2.49
CA LEU A 99 5.96 -9.20 -2.23
C LEU A 99 6.25 -9.36 -0.74
N VAL A 100 6.59 -8.27 -0.04
CA VAL A 100 6.83 -8.28 1.41
C VAL A 100 5.57 -8.73 2.17
N ARG A 101 4.38 -8.26 1.78
CA ARG A 101 3.12 -8.65 2.42
C ARG A 101 2.84 -10.14 2.28
N VAL A 102 3.05 -10.69 1.09
CA VAL A 102 2.93 -12.13 0.83
C VAL A 102 3.90 -12.93 1.70
N LEU A 103 5.17 -12.50 1.78
CA LEU A 103 6.16 -13.16 2.63
C LEU A 103 5.79 -13.10 4.12
N GLN A 104 5.29 -11.96 4.60
CA GLN A 104 4.86 -11.80 5.99
C GLN A 104 3.70 -12.75 6.35
N ILE A 105 2.73 -12.92 5.47
CA ILE A 105 1.61 -13.83 5.71
C ILE A 105 2.03 -15.29 5.62
N TYR A 106 2.92 -15.60 4.69
CA TYR A 106 3.54 -16.92 4.63
C TYR A 106 4.28 -17.24 5.93
N ALA A 107 5.01 -16.27 6.50
CA ALA A 107 5.68 -16.43 7.79
C ALA A 107 4.67 -16.64 8.94
N ILE A 108 3.61 -15.82 9.03
CA ILE A 108 2.55 -15.94 10.04
C ILE A 108 1.86 -17.32 9.95
N GLY A 109 1.56 -17.78 8.73
CA GLY A 109 0.91 -19.08 8.52
C GLY A 109 1.77 -20.28 8.90
N ARG A 110 3.10 -20.13 8.96
CA ARG A 110 4.04 -21.19 9.36
C ARG A 110 4.43 -21.14 10.83
N ASP A 111 3.98 -20.15 11.59
CA ASP A 111 4.28 -20.04 13.00
C ASP A 111 3.63 -21.18 13.80
N LYS A 112 4.45 -21.91 14.57
CA LYS A 112 4.01 -23.03 15.40
C LYS A 112 3.35 -22.58 16.70
N HIS A 113 3.72 -21.41 17.22
CA HIS A 113 3.18 -20.89 18.49
C HIS A 113 1.73 -20.42 18.34
N LEU A 114 1.34 -20.08 17.11
CA LEU A 114 0.03 -19.57 16.77
C LEU A 114 -1.00 -20.67 16.44
N LYS A 115 -0.62 -21.95 16.56
CA LYS A 115 -1.48 -23.09 16.21
C LYS A 115 -2.22 -23.62 17.44
N TYR A 116 -3.56 -23.54 17.41
CA TYR A 116 -4.45 -24.15 18.39
C TYR A 116 -5.54 -24.91 17.62
N GLU A 117 -5.41 -26.24 17.53
CA GLU A 117 -6.21 -27.18 16.72
C GLU A 117 -6.05 -27.06 15.19
N HIS A 118 -6.27 -25.87 14.63
CA HIS A 118 -6.13 -25.60 13.20
C HIS A 118 -5.03 -24.56 12.95
N PRO A 119 -4.36 -24.59 11.78
CA PRO A 119 -3.42 -23.54 11.41
C PRO A 119 -4.16 -22.21 11.23
N ILE A 120 -3.49 -21.09 11.53
CA ILE A 120 -4.05 -19.76 11.27
C ILE A 120 -4.33 -19.61 9.78
N SER A 121 -5.54 -19.16 9.46
CA SER A 121 -5.95 -18.79 8.11
C SER A 121 -6.00 -17.28 7.95
N CYS A 122 -5.06 -16.72 7.18
CA CYS A 122 -5.07 -15.31 6.81
C CYS A 122 -5.95 -15.12 5.57
N ARG A 123 -7.06 -14.39 5.70
CA ARG A 123 -8.03 -14.17 4.62
C ARG A 123 -7.77 -12.92 3.78
N THR A 124 -6.93 -12.00 4.28
CA THR A 124 -6.65 -10.73 3.62
C THR A 124 -5.18 -10.40 3.81
N PHE A 125 -4.50 -10.07 2.71
CA PHE A 125 -3.05 -9.82 2.74
C PHE A 125 -2.63 -8.36 2.78
N THR A 126 -3.56 -7.45 2.51
CA THR A 126 -3.29 -6.00 2.39
C THR A 126 -3.15 -5.28 3.73
N ILE A 127 -3.58 -5.89 4.85
CA ILE A 127 -3.70 -5.25 6.17
C ILE A 127 -2.83 -5.90 7.26
N ASN A 128 -1.89 -6.74 6.87
CA ASN A 128 -0.99 -7.41 7.80
C ASN A 128 -0.11 -6.40 8.58
N GLU A 129 0.27 -5.28 7.97
CA GLU A 129 1.05 -4.21 8.59
C GLU A 129 0.24 -3.45 9.66
N ASP A 130 -1.07 -3.32 9.48
CA ASP A 130 -1.95 -2.63 10.42
C ASP A 130 -2.05 -3.38 11.77
N LEU A 131 -1.74 -4.69 11.81
CA LEU A 131 -1.72 -5.47 13.06
C LEU A 131 -0.75 -4.87 14.10
N GLY A 132 0.34 -4.25 13.65
CA GLY A 132 1.30 -3.57 14.52
C GLY A 132 0.85 -2.18 15.00
N GLN A 133 -0.27 -1.67 14.50
CA GLN A 133 -0.77 -0.31 14.76
C GLN A 133 -2.12 -0.30 15.51
N ILE A 134 -2.57 -1.45 16.00
CA ILE A 134 -3.85 -1.57 16.71
C ILE A 134 -3.74 -0.88 18.08
N GLY A 135 -4.56 0.16 18.30
CA GLY A 135 -4.66 0.85 19.61
C GLY A 135 -5.77 0.32 20.52
N TYR A 136 -6.79 -0.34 19.96
CA TYR A 136 -7.95 -0.82 20.71
C TYR A 136 -8.35 -2.21 20.22
N ILE A 137 -8.65 -3.10 21.16
CA ILE A 137 -9.17 -4.43 20.90
C ILE A 137 -10.60 -4.49 21.44
N PHE A 138 -11.57 -4.65 20.54
CA PHE A 138 -12.95 -4.93 20.92
C PHE A 138 -13.13 -6.45 20.94
N SER A 139 -13.32 -7.01 22.14
CA SER A 139 -13.56 -8.44 22.33
C SER A 139 -15.00 -8.69 22.73
N ASP A 140 -15.59 -9.74 22.14
CA ASP A 140 -16.86 -10.26 22.62
C ASP A 140 -16.63 -11.10 23.89
N LYS A 141 -17.58 -11.08 24.82
CA LYS A 141 -17.49 -11.87 26.05
C LYS A 141 -17.70 -13.35 25.75
N THR A 142 -18.81 -13.66 25.08
CA THR A 142 -19.26 -15.04 24.91
C THR A 142 -18.64 -15.63 23.65
N GLY A 143 -18.00 -16.80 23.75
CA GLY A 143 -17.36 -17.47 22.62
C GLY A 143 -15.98 -16.91 22.25
N THR A 144 -15.52 -15.81 22.86
CA THR A 144 -14.12 -15.33 22.75
C THR A 144 -13.42 -15.35 24.11
N LEU A 145 -13.88 -14.56 25.09
CA LEU A 145 -13.28 -14.56 26.43
C LEU A 145 -13.66 -15.79 27.25
N THR A 146 -14.91 -16.25 27.13
CA THR A 146 -15.39 -17.44 27.82
C THR A 146 -15.70 -18.55 26.82
N GLN A 147 -15.18 -19.75 27.10
CA GLN A 147 -15.66 -20.97 26.45
C GLN A 147 -17.12 -21.22 26.84
N ASN A 148 -17.93 -21.74 25.91
CA ASN A 148 -19.32 -22.13 26.18
C ASN A 148 -19.38 -23.44 27.00
N LYS A 149 -18.70 -23.47 28.14
CA LYS A 149 -18.64 -24.59 29.08
C LYS A 149 -18.83 -24.05 30.49
N LEU A 150 -20.01 -24.29 31.06
CA LEU A 150 -20.33 -23.92 32.44
C LEU A 150 -20.00 -25.10 33.35
N VAL A 151 -19.07 -24.89 34.28
CA VAL A 151 -18.70 -25.87 35.29
C VAL A 151 -19.18 -25.37 36.63
N PHE A 152 -20.05 -26.14 37.28
CA PHE A 152 -20.46 -25.86 38.64
C PHE A 152 -19.24 -25.99 39.58
N LYS A 153 -18.95 -24.94 40.34
CA LYS A 153 -17.77 -24.88 41.22
C LYS A 153 -18.15 -24.97 42.70
N ALA A 154 -19.10 -24.14 43.13
CA ALA A 154 -19.53 -24.09 44.51
C ALA A 154 -20.97 -23.57 44.64
N MET A 155 -21.60 -23.89 45.76
CA MET A 155 -22.86 -23.30 46.22
C MET A 155 -22.84 -23.04 47.71
N SER A 156 -23.65 -22.08 48.18
CA SER A 156 -23.88 -21.85 49.60
C SER A 156 -25.31 -22.23 49.95
N ILE A 157 -25.48 -23.09 50.97
CA ILE A 157 -26.79 -23.51 51.47
C ILE A 157 -26.80 -23.26 52.99
N GLY A 158 -27.73 -22.43 53.47
CA GLY A 158 -27.85 -22.13 54.91
C GLY A 158 -26.61 -21.47 55.53
N GLY A 159 -25.82 -20.74 54.74
CA GLY A 159 -24.56 -20.13 55.20
C GLY A 159 -23.35 -21.07 55.17
N LEU A 160 -23.54 -22.34 54.85
CA LEU A 160 -22.46 -23.31 54.66
C LEU A 160 -22.07 -23.39 53.19
N GLN A 161 -20.77 -23.23 52.90
CA GLN A 161 -20.23 -23.31 51.54
C GLN A 161 -19.86 -24.74 51.17
N TYR A 162 -20.43 -25.23 50.08
CA TYR A 162 -20.13 -26.52 49.45
C TYR A 162 -19.39 -26.26 48.15
N SER A 163 -18.14 -26.71 48.05
CA SER A 163 -17.34 -26.61 46.83
C SER A 163 -16.96 -28.01 46.36
N ALA A 164 -17.13 -28.27 45.06
CA ALA A 164 -16.48 -29.41 44.44
C ALA A 164 -14.98 -29.09 44.34
N ARG A 165 -14.12 -30.01 44.80
CA ARG A 165 -12.66 -29.87 44.75
C ARG A 165 -12.16 -29.98 43.32
#